data_AF-A0A1Y5GNK8-F1
#
_entry.id   AF-A0A1Y5GNK8-F1
#
_cell.length_a   1.000
_cell.length_b   1.000
_cell.length_c   1.000
_cell.angle_alpha   90.00
_cell.angle_beta   90.00
_cell.angle_gamma   90.00
#
_symmetry.space_group_name_H-M   'P 1'
#
loop_
_entity.id
_entity.type
_entity.pdbx_description
1 polymer ?
#
loop_
_entity_poly.entity_id
_entity_poly.type
_entity_poly.pdbx_seq_one_letter_code
_entity_poly.pdbx_strand_id
1 'polypeptide(L)'
;MSGVRIFDSGNNEVGYISETGRIWDSGNNEVGYGGSSGRVWDSGNNQVGYVGEYGRIWDSGNNEVGYMSESGRVFDSGNNEVGYIGEGNGVDRVEKGAASLILLIK
;
A
#
# COMPACT_ATOMS: atom_id res chain seq x y z
N MET A 1 -13.15 -13.49 -2.59
CA MET A 1 -11.77 -13.04 -2.32
C MET A 1 -11.79 -12.35 -0.97
N SER A 2 -11.11 -12.90 0.03
CA SER A 2 -10.94 -12.24 1.31
C SER A 2 -9.73 -11.32 1.24
N GLY A 3 -9.93 -10.04 1.52
CA GLY A 3 -8.88 -9.03 1.39
C GLY A 3 -9.44 -7.63 1.27
N VAL A 4 -8.56 -6.66 1.49
CA VAL A 4 -8.86 -5.23 1.34
C VAL A 4 -8.54 -4.80 -0.10
N ARG A 5 -9.48 -4.15 -0.75
CA ARG A 5 -9.30 -3.65 -2.12
C ARG A 5 -8.51 -2.35 -2.15
N ILE A 6 -7.73 -2.15 -3.21
CA ILE A 6 -6.94 -0.95 -3.46
C ILE A 6 -7.50 -0.29 -4.70
N PHE A 7 -7.75 1.01 -4.62
CA PHE A 7 -8.32 1.81 -5.70
C PHE A 7 -7.39 2.95 -6.06
N ASP A 8 -7.34 3.33 -7.34
CA ASP A 8 -6.76 4.60 -7.76
C ASP A 8 -7.69 5.78 -7.45
N SER A 9 -7.22 7.00 -7.71
CA SER A 9 -8.00 8.24 -7.54
C SER A 9 -9.22 8.33 -8.48
N GLY A 10 -9.30 7.48 -9.50
CA GLY A 10 -10.45 7.33 -10.40
C GLY A 10 -11.49 6.33 -9.90
N ASN A 11 -11.30 5.70 -8.74
CA ASN A 11 -12.12 4.60 -8.21
C ASN A 11 -12.01 3.29 -9.02
N ASN A 12 -10.97 3.11 -9.82
CA ASN A 12 -10.71 1.81 -10.44
C ASN A 12 -9.96 0.92 -9.45
N GLU A 13 -10.40 -0.33 -9.32
CA GLU A 13 -9.68 -1.32 -8.52
C GLU A 13 -8.35 -1.67 -9.20
N VAL A 14 -7.24 -1.42 -8.51
CA VAL A 14 -5.88 -1.67 -9.04
C VAL A 14 -5.24 -2.91 -8.45
N GLY A 15 -5.84 -3.46 -7.38
CA GLY A 15 -5.33 -4.61 -6.67
C GLY A 15 -6.03 -4.86 -5.35
N TYR A 16 -5.50 -5.80 -4.57
CA TYR A 16 -5.98 -6.10 -3.23
C TYR A 16 -4.86 -6.60 -2.31
N ILE A 17 -5.08 -6.43 -1.01
CA ILE A 17 -4.25 -6.98 0.07
C ILE A 17 -5.00 -8.16 0.65
N SER A 18 -4.40 -9.34 0.63
CA SER A 18 -4.94 -10.52 1.31
C SER A 18 -4.80 -10.41 2.83
N GLU A 19 -5.53 -11.24 3.58
CA GLU A 19 -5.43 -11.34 5.04
C GLU A 19 -4.04 -11.77 5.56
N THR A 20 -3.16 -12.23 4.67
CA THR A 20 -1.77 -12.59 5.01
C THR A 20 -0.78 -11.46 4.73
N GLY A 21 -1.27 -10.26 4.39
CA GLY A 21 -0.45 -9.10 4.05
C GLY A 21 0.17 -9.14 2.64
N ARG A 22 -0.09 -10.19 1.85
CA ARG A 22 0.33 -10.25 0.43
C ARG A 22 -0.52 -9.32 -0.41
N ILE A 23 0.13 -8.64 -1.35
CA ILE A 23 -0.47 -7.64 -2.21
C ILE A 23 -0.47 -8.13 -3.65
N TRP A 24 -1.63 -7.99 -4.29
CA TRP A 24 -1.92 -8.52 -5.61
C TRP A 24 -2.40 -7.40 -6.51
N ASP A 25 -2.00 -7.41 -7.78
CA ASP A 25 -2.55 -6.50 -8.78
C ASP A 25 -3.94 -6.96 -9.29
N SER A 26 -4.58 -6.12 -10.09
CA SER A 26 -5.85 -6.44 -10.77
C SER A 26 -5.80 -7.68 -11.69
N GLY A 27 -4.60 -8.12 -12.09
CA GLY A 27 -4.35 -9.32 -12.88
C GLY A 27 -4.18 -10.59 -12.04
N ASN A 28 -4.26 -10.51 -10.70
CA ASN A 28 -3.92 -11.57 -9.76
C ASN A 28 -2.45 -12.01 -9.83
N ASN A 29 -1.53 -11.08 -10.10
CA ASN A 29 -0.11 -11.30 -9.87
C ASN A 29 0.27 -10.74 -8.49
N GLU A 30 1.05 -11.51 -7.72
CA GLU A 30 1.63 -11.01 -6.48
C GLU A 30 2.70 -9.97 -6.81
N VAL A 31 2.47 -8.73 -6.38
CA VAL A 31 3.40 -7.61 -6.61
C VAL A 31 4.31 -7.36 -5.42
N GLY A 32 3.93 -7.87 -4.25
CA GLY A 32 4.71 -7.74 -3.04
C GLY A 32 3.94 -8.16 -1.80
N TYR A 33 4.51 -7.86 -0.65
CA TYR A 33 3.87 -8.13 0.63
C TYR A 33 4.29 -7.10 1.67
N GLY A 34 3.34 -6.76 2.54
CA GLY A 34 3.59 -6.01 3.76
C GLY A 34 4.00 -6.95 4.88
N GLY A 35 4.97 -6.53 5.69
CA GLY A 35 5.33 -7.23 6.92
C GLY A 35 4.91 -6.44 8.14
N SER A 36 4.96 -7.09 9.30
CA SER A 36 4.53 -6.56 10.60
C SER A 36 5.25 -5.28 11.07
N SER A 37 6.32 -4.86 10.38
CA SER A 37 7.07 -3.63 10.67
C SER A 37 6.73 -2.45 9.77
N GLY A 38 5.69 -2.55 8.92
CA GLY A 38 5.33 -1.51 7.94
C GLY A 38 6.23 -1.48 6.72
N ARG A 39 7.27 -2.31 6.69
CA ARG A 39 8.10 -2.55 5.51
C ARG A 39 7.33 -3.30 4.43
N VAL A 40 7.72 -3.02 3.20
CA VAL A 40 7.12 -3.57 1.98
C VAL A 40 8.22 -4.20 1.17
N TRP A 41 7.96 -5.39 0.65
CA TRP A 41 8.86 -6.13 -0.21
C TRP A 41 8.20 -6.45 -1.53
N ASP A 42 8.99 -6.50 -2.60
CA ASP A 42 8.55 -7.07 -3.87
C ASP A 42 8.49 -8.61 -3.82
N SER A 43 8.00 -9.24 -4.89
CA SER A 43 7.96 -10.70 -5.04
C SER A 43 9.36 -11.35 -5.09
N GLY A 44 10.42 -10.56 -5.29
CA GLY A 44 11.83 -10.96 -5.24
C GLY A 44 12.45 -10.89 -3.84
N ASN A 45 11.70 -10.48 -2.81
CA ASN A 45 12.18 -10.20 -1.45
C ASN A 45 13.10 -8.97 -1.33
N ASN A 46 13.08 -8.05 -2.27
CA ASN A 46 13.75 -6.76 -2.12
C ASN A 46 12.82 -5.81 -1.36
N GLN A 47 13.34 -5.13 -0.34
CA GLN A 47 12.58 -4.07 0.32
C GLN A 47 12.40 -2.91 -0.67
N VAL A 48 11.16 -2.57 -0.98
CA VAL A 48 10.79 -1.48 -1.90
C VAL A 48 10.44 -0.18 -1.16
N GLY A 49 10.08 -0.29 0.11
CA GLY A 49 9.75 0.87 0.93
C GLY A 49 9.27 0.48 2.32
N TYR A 50 8.75 1.46 3.05
CA TYR A 50 8.11 1.24 4.33
C TYR A 50 7.15 2.38 4.67
N VAL A 51 6.15 2.06 5.50
CA VAL A 51 5.31 3.04 6.15
C VAL A 51 5.79 3.25 7.58
N GLY A 52 6.19 4.48 7.86
CA GLY A 52 6.66 4.93 9.16
C GLY A 52 5.53 5.54 10.00
N GLU A 53 5.94 6.29 11.01
CA GLU A 53 5.02 6.99 11.90
C GLU A 53 4.09 7.95 11.14
N TYR A 54 2.87 8.13 11.67
CA TYR A 54 1.84 9.00 11.11
C TYR A 54 1.45 8.67 9.66
N GLY A 55 1.70 7.44 9.20
CA GLY A 55 1.35 6.99 7.86
C GLY A 55 2.28 7.51 6.77
N ARG A 56 3.44 8.08 7.10
CA ARG A 56 4.43 8.53 6.11
C ARG A 56 5.00 7.36 5.34
N ILE A 57 5.11 7.50 4.02
CA ILE A 57 5.54 6.45 3.12
C ILE A 57 6.92 6.81 2.59
N TRP A 58 7.83 5.85 2.69
CA TRP A 58 9.23 6.00 2.32
C TRP A 58 9.60 4.95 1.28
N ASP A 59 10.40 5.32 0.29
CA ASP A 59 11.00 4.37 -0.65
C ASP A 59 12.19 3.62 -0.01
N SER A 60 12.78 2.69 -0.77
CA SER A 60 13.97 1.93 -0.34
C SER A 60 15.23 2.79 -0.16
N GLY A 61 15.24 4.01 -0.72
CA GLY A 61 16.30 5.01 -0.56
C GLY A 61 16.12 5.91 0.67
N ASN A 62 15.05 5.75 1.44
CA ASN A 62 14.63 6.65 2.53
C ASN A 62 14.26 8.07 2.07
N ASN A 63 13.66 8.19 0.88
CA ASN A 63 12.96 9.41 0.48
C ASN A 63 11.49 9.30 0.84
N GLU A 64 10.92 10.34 1.44
CA GLU A 64 9.47 10.42 1.68
C GLU A 64 8.78 10.61 0.32
N VAL A 65 7.94 9.65 -0.07
CA VAL A 65 7.25 9.64 -1.36
C VAL A 65 5.77 9.99 -1.24
N GLY A 66 5.24 10.05 -0.02
CA GLY A 66 3.85 10.36 0.24
C GLY A 66 3.42 10.01 1.65
N TYR A 67 2.11 10.00 1.87
CA TYR A 67 1.54 9.57 3.14
C TYR A 67 0.17 8.91 2.96
N MET A 68 -0.18 8.04 3.91
CA MET A 68 -1.50 7.45 4.04
C MET A 68 -2.23 8.06 5.24
N SER A 69 -3.44 8.55 5.00
CA SER A 69 -4.34 9.03 6.04
C SER A 69 -4.96 7.88 6.85
N GLU A 70 -5.58 8.20 7.98
CA GLU A 70 -6.24 7.19 8.83
C GLU A 70 -7.40 6.46 8.14
N SER A 71 -8.05 7.12 7.18
CA SER A 71 -9.13 6.56 6.37
C SER A 71 -8.63 5.69 5.21
N GLY A 72 -7.32 5.49 5.08
CA GLY A 72 -6.73 4.68 4.02
C GLY A 72 -6.54 5.41 2.69
N ARG A 73 -6.83 6.72 2.60
CA ARG A 73 -6.46 7.53 1.42
C ARG A 73 -4.97 7.77 1.37
N VAL A 74 -4.41 7.72 0.16
CA VAL A 74 -2.97 7.82 -0.10
C VAL A 74 -2.70 9.06 -0.94
N PHE A 75 -1.69 9.81 -0.54
CA PHE A 75 -1.30 11.07 -1.15
C PHE A 75 0.17 11.01 -1.55
N ASP A 76 0.52 11.63 -2.67
CA ASP A 76 1.91 11.84 -3.07
C ASP A 76 2.57 12.98 -2.26
N SER A 77 3.86 13.23 -2.51
CA SER A 77 4.62 14.34 -1.90
C SER A 77 4.10 15.73 -2.26
N GLY A 78 3.28 15.85 -3.30
CA GLY A 78 2.58 17.07 -3.72
C GLY A 78 1.22 17.27 -3.04
N ASN A 79 0.79 16.36 -2.16
CA ASN A 79 -0.55 16.29 -1.56
C ASN A 79 -1.68 16.00 -2.56
N ASN A 80 -1.38 15.41 -3.72
CA ASN A 80 -2.42 14.90 -4.61
C ASN A 80 -2.84 13.51 -4.14
N GLU A 81 -4.15 13.27 -4.05
CA GLU A 81 -4.65 11.93 -3.78
C GLU A 81 -4.39 11.03 -4.98
N VAL A 82 -3.63 9.96 -4.78
CA VAL A 82 -3.29 8.97 -5.81
C VAL A 82 -4.22 7.77 -5.79
N GLY A 83 -4.92 7.56 -4.68
CA GLY A 83 -5.87 6.49 -4.49
C GLY A 83 -6.19 6.24 -3.04
N TYR A 84 -6.87 5.13 -2.78
CA TYR A 84 -7.26 4.76 -1.43
C TYR A 84 -7.38 3.25 -1.26
N ILE A 85 -7.29 2.84 -0.02
CA ILE A 85 -7.37 1.46 0.41
C ILE A 85 -8.72 1.30 1.09
N GLY A 86 -9.52 0.37 0.58
CA GLY A 86 -10.87 0.14 1.07
C GLY A 86 -10.91 -0.29 2.54
N GLU A 87 -12.09 -0.16 3.14
CA GLU A 87 -12.32 -0.77 4.43
C GLU A 87 -12.51 -2.28 4.27
N GLY A 88 -11.75 -3.06 5.01
CA GLY A 88 -11.95 -4.51 5.11
C GLY A 88 -11.61 -4.99 6.50
N ASN A 89 -12.36 -6.00 6.92
CA ASN A 89 -12.22 -6.64 8.22
C ASN A 89 -10.97 -7.54 8.17
N GLY A 90 -9.99 -7.30 9.06
CA GLY A 90 -8.88 -8.23 9.27
C GLY A 90 -7.52 -7.84 8.68
N VAL A 91 -7.38 -6.67 8.04
CA VAL A 91 -6.08 -6.13 7.60
C VAL A 91 -5.73 -4.90 8.43
N ASP A 92 -4.55 -4.89 9.05
CA ASP A 92 -4.13 -3.82 9.94
C ASP A 92 -3.69 -2.56 9.16
N ARG A 93 -3.69 -1.39 9.81
CA ARG A 93 -3.20 -0.12 9.27
C ARG A 93 -1.76 -0.24 8.74
N VAL A 94 -0.94 -1.08 9.36
CA VAL A 94 0.43 -1.34 8.91
C VAL A 94 0.46 -2.01 7.52
N GLU A 95 -0.39 -3.01 7.31
CA GLU A 95 -0.50 -3.73 6.04
C GLU A 95 -1.17 -2.88 4.95
N LYS A 96 -2.18 -2.09 5.33
CA LYS A 96 -2.77 -1.06 4.46
C LYS A 96 -1.70 -0.04 4.07
N GLY A 97 -0.93 0.45 5.03
CA GLY A 97 0.22 1.30 4.79
C GLY A 97 1.16 0.67 3.76
N ALA A 98 1.54 -0.59 3.92
CA ALA A 98 2.42 -1.24 2.97
C ALA A 98 1.90 -1.22 1.51
N ALA A 99 0.60 -1.42 1.32
CA ALA A 99 0.00 -1.41 -0.01
C ALA A 99 -0.12 -0.02 -0.65
N SER A 100 -0.03 1.06 0.15
CA SER A 100 -0.03 2.42 -0.38
C SER A 100 1.15 2.69 -1.32
N LEU A 101 2.23 1.92 -1.19
CA LEU A 101 3.41 2.02 -2.04
C LEU A 101 3.10 1.68 -3.52
N ILE A 102 2.16 0.76 -3.79
CA ILE A 102 1.71 0.46 -5.16
C ILE A 102 1.04 1.66 -5.82
N LEU A 103 0.41 2.53 -5.05
CA LEU A 103 -0.23 3.74 -5.58
C LEU A 103 0.78 4.85 -5.87
N LEU A 104 2.00 4.76 -5.34
CA LEU A 104 3.04 5.79 -5.48
C LEU A 104 4.17 5.39 -6.45
N ILE A 105 4.48 4.10 -6.59
CA ILE A 105 5.59 3.61 -7.44
C ILE A 105 5.07 2.98 -8.76
N LYS A 106 3.99 3.51 -9.32
CA LYS A 106 3.55 3.13 -10.68
C LYS A 106 4.45 3.70 -11.76
#